data_AF-A0A7X7D253-F1
#
_entry.id   AF-A0A7X7D253-F1
#
_cell.length_a   1.000
_cell.length_b   1.000
_cell.length_c   1.000
_cell.angle_alpha   90.00
_cell.angle_beta   90.00
_cell.angle_gamma   90.00
#
_symmetry.space_group_name_H-M   'P 1'
#
loop_
_entity.id
_entity.type
_entity.pdbx_description
1 polymer ?
#
loop_
_entity_poly.entity_id
_entity_poly.type
_entity_poly.pdbx_seq_one_letter_code
_entity_poly.pdbx_strand_id
1 'polypeptide(L)'
;MGTGPVRATVLAAALLGTAALTACEPPLPRVQIVVDTTQSGGDDVPGDGVCASSLASGSCTLQAAIEEGNTNPEGTDITVAAGNYSPLAATVTGDIRINWGAPQDVWLHIASFDVAAGASLSMSGINARSSSADITLWPPTVTTAGKVQVDHSVLTSLVVQPTGVAFLTQSIVYAKSAPWIDDAGTVVSLNSSILGNSLMGGTMVNAPGAVHLSGSVVTDAEIRFDGTVTYPSTGATCAGSLVSHGYVHTDGACATAASPTDSTGAAGIVLSYQATAPGAQISLDPTSPLIDAIPIGEAGCDVNSTDVFGNPRGVDGNGDGTPGCDIGAIEYQPPAAA
;
A
#
# COMPACT_ATOMS: atom_id res chain seq x y z
N MET A 1 19.71 -72.31 54.87
CA MET A 1 18.89 -71.50 55.80
C MET A 1 19.58 -70.13 55.87
N GLY A 2 19.03 -68.99 55.49
CA GLY A 2 17.69 -68.63 55.04
C GLY A 2 17.76 -67.45 54.04
N THR A 3 16.64 -67.21 53.39
CA THR A 3 16.41 -66.30 52.26
C THR A 3 15.92 -64.92 52.68
N GLY A 4 16.31 -63.90 51.90
CA GLY A 4 15.49 -62.71 51.60
C GLY A 4 16.22 -61.35 51.72
N PRO A 5 15.74 -60.26 51.08
CA PRO A 5 15.03 -60.18 49.80
C PRO A 5 15.61 -59.11 48.81
N VAL A 6 15.04 -59.14 47.61
CA VAL A 6 15.28 -58.32 46.40
C VAL A 6 14.91 -56.84 46.57
N ARG A 7 15.65 -55.94 45.89
CA ARG A 7 15.26 -54.61 45.34
C ARG A 7 16.53 -53.92 44.81
N ALA A 8 16.57 -53.05 43.80
CA ALA A 8 15.75 -52.69 42.64
C ALA A 8 16.65 -51.77 41.77
N THR A 9 16.41 -51.78 40.47
CA THR A 9 17.12 -51.08 39.37
C THR A 9 17.08 -49.54 39.45
N VAL A 10 18.17 -48.84 39.10
CA VAL A 10 18.21 -47.47 38.49
C VAL A 10 19.51 -47.38 37.64
N LEU A 11 19.48 -47.40 36.29
CA LEU A 11 19.47 -46.27 35.33
C LEU A 11 20.51 -45.15 35.64
N ALA A 12 21.23 -44.50 34.73
CA ALA A 12 21.24 -44.47 33.27
C ALA A 12 22.61 -43.95 32.81
N ALA A 13 23.00 -44.36 31.60
CA ALA A 13 24.22 -43.95 30.92
C ALA A 13 24.21 -42.46 30.56
N ALA A 14 25.40 -41.88 30.57
CA ALA A 14 25.68 -40.54 30.07
C ALA A 14 25.37 -40.44 28.56
N LEU A 15 24.45 -39.56 28.19
CA LEU A 15 24.30 -39.05 26.84
C LEU A 15 24.73 -37.58 26.88
N LEU A 16 25.96 -37.34 26.45
CA LEU A 16 26.47 -36.01 26.12
C LEU A 16 25.60 -35.45 24.99
N GLY A 17 24.69 -34.55 25.34
CA GLY A 17 23.89 -33.79 24.40
C GLY A 17 24.77 -32.81 23.64
N THR A 18 25.24 -33.20 22.46
CA THR A 18 25.57 -32.26 21.39
C THR A 18 24.25 -31.74 20.82
N ALA A 19 23.57 -30.89 21.58
CA ALA A 19 22.46 -30.12 21.07
C ALA A 19 23.03 -29.14 20.05
N ALA A 20 22.53 -29.25 18.83
CA ALA A 20 22.89 -28.46 17.68
C ALA A 20 22.90 -26.96 18.03
N LEU A 21 24.03 -26.32 17.73
CA LEU A 21 24.07 -24.90 17.43
C LEU A 21 23.24 -24.70 16.15
N THR A 22 21.92 -24.62 16.27
CA THR A 22 21.08 -23.96 15.25
C THR A 22 21.38 -22.48 15.41
N ALA A 23 22.55 -22.08 14.93
CA ALA A 23 22.89 -20.69 14.77
C ALA A 23 21.82 -20.07 13.89
N CYS A 24 21.21 -19.02 14.40
CA CYS A 24 20.46 -18.04 13.65
C CYS A 24 21.40 -17.51 12.57
N GLU A 25 21.46 -18.18 11.42
CA GLU A 25 22.22 -17.68 10.28
C GLU A 25 21.47 -16.42 9.81
N PRO A 26 22.10 -15.24 9.89
CA PRO A 26 21.45 -14.01 9.49
C PRO A 26 20.99 -14.15 8.03
N PRO A 27 19.81 -13.60 7.68
CA PRO A 27 19.33 -13.64 6.30
C PRO A 27 20.44 -13.14 5.38
N LEU A 28 20.62 -13.83 4.24
CA LEU A 28 21.60 -13.40 3.25
C LEU A 28 21.30 -11.95 2.84
N PRO A 29 22.33 -11.12 2.61
CA PRO A 29 22.14 -9.76 2.13
C PRO A 29 21.39 -9.76 0.80
N ARG A 30 20.40 -8.88 0.67
CA ARG A 30 19.66 -8.66 -0.57
C ARG A 30 20.53 -7.90 -1.57
N VAL A 31 20.39 -8.19 -2.86
CA VAL A 31 21.08 -7.46 -3.93
C VAL A 31 20.58 -6.02 -3.97
N GLN A 32 21.49 -5.07 -4.16
CA GLN A 32 21.16 -3.64 -4.22
C GLN A 32 21.27 -3.15 -5.66
N ILE A 33 20.20 -2.58 -6.20
CA ILE A 33 20.18 -1.98 -7.54
C ILE A 33 19.72 -0.53 -7.42
N VAL A 34 20.40 0.38 -8.12
CA VAL A 34 20.04 1.80 -8.15
C VAL A 34 19.60 2.17 -9.56
N VAL A 35 18.37 2.63 -9.69
CA VAL A 35 17.83 3.18 -10.94
C VAL A 35 18.41 4.56 -11.17
N ASP A 36 19.05 4.78 -12.32
CA ASP A 36 19.79 6.01 -12.62
C ASP A 36 19.18 6.85 -13.76
N THR A 37 18.08 6.37 -14.35
CA THR A 37 17.35 7.07 -15.41
C THR A 37 15.84 6.96 -15.22
N THR A 38 15.13 8.00 -15.66
CA THR A 38 13.65 7.99 -15.70
C THR A 38 13.08 7.40 -16.99
N GLN A 39 13.96 7.03 -17.93
CA GLN A 39 13.58 6.37 -19.17
C GLN A 39 13.08 4.94 -18.90
N SER A 40 12.37 4.39 -19.88
CA SER A 40 11.86 3.01 -19.86
C SER A 40 12.71 2.11 -20.75
N GLY A 41 12.69 0.81 -20.46
CA GLY A 41 13.33 -0.22 -21.28
C GLY A 41 13.73 -1.41 -20.43
N GLY A 42 13.52 -2.63 -20.93
CA GLY A 42 13.98 -3.84 -20.25
C GLY A 42 15.49 -3.94 -20.17
N ASP A 43 15.96 -4.82 -19.30
CA ASP A 43 17.35 -5.21 -19.23
C ASP A 43 17.78 -5.94 -20.50
N ASP A 44 19.00 -5.67 -20.96
CA ASP A 44 19.52 -6.31 -22.17
C ASP A 44 19.77 -7.82 -21.97
N VAL A 45 20.16 -8.24 -20.75
CA VAL A 45 20.44 -9.63 -20.37
C VAL A 45 20.03 -9.90 -18.91
N PRO A 46 18.73 -10.13 -18.63
CA PRO A 46 18.27 -10.41 -17.27
C PRO A 46 19.04 -11.56 -16.59
N GLY A 47 19.57 -11.29 -15.40
CA GLY A 47 20.28 -12.24 -14.55
C GLY A 47 21.79 -12.35 -14.78
N ASP A 48 22.39 -11.40 -15.49
CA ASP A 48 23.84 -11.31 -15.66
C ASP A 48 24.53 -10.49 -14.55
N GLY A 49 23.77 -9.93 -13.61
CA GLY A 49 24.27 -9.10 -12.52
C GLY A 49 24.40 -7.61 -12.87
N VAL A 50 24.00 -7.18 -14.08
CA VAL A 50 24.17 -5.81 -14.56
C VAL A 50 22.83 -5.24 -15.01
N CYS A 51 22.33 -4.26 -14.24
CA CYS A 51 21.17 -3.49 -14.69
C CYS A 51 21.56 -2.53 -15.83
N ALA A 52 21.20 -2.86 -17.06
CA ALA A 52 21.47 -2.02 -18.23
C ALA A 52 20.44 -2.20 -19.35
N SER A 53 19.92 -1.08 -19.86
CA SER A 53 19.00 -1.08 -20.99
C SER A 53 19.57 -0.34 -22.20
N SER A 54 19.74 -1.03 -23.33
CA SER A 54 20.13 -0.41 -24.60
C SER A 54 19.11 0.62 -25.09
N LEU A 55 17.83 0.46 -24.74
CA LEU A 55 16.76 1.43 -25.02
C LEU A 55 16.93 2.75 -24.23
N ALA A 56 17.69 2.72 -23.14
CA ALA A 56 18.05 3.87 -22.32
C ALA A 56 19.55 4.20 -22.39
N SER A 57 20.22 3.89 -23.51
CA SER A 57 21.66 4.17 -23.71
C SER A 57 22.59 3.48 -22.69
N GLY A 58 22.19 2.32 -22.19
CA GLY A 58 22.93 1.52 -21.21
C GLY A 58 22.68 1.92 -19.76
N SER A 59 21.78 2.87 -19.49
CA SER A 59 21.36 3.22 -18.14
C SER A 59 20.49 2.14 -17.50
N CYS A 60 20.47 2.12 -16.16
CA CYS A 60 19.62 1.25 -15.37
C CYS A 60 18.23 1.88 -15.20
N THR A 61 17.26 1.37 -15.96
CA THR A 61 15.85 1.76 -15.83
C THR A 61 15.19 1.00 -14.68
N LEU A 62 13.99 1.45 -14.25
CA LEU A 62 13.21 0.71 -13.26
C LEU A 62 12.77 -0.67 -13.77
N GLN A 63 12.44 -0.79 -15.07
CA GLN A 63 12.07 -2.09 -15.64
C GLN A 63 13.25 -3.06 -15.64
N ALA A 64 14.43 -2.60 -16.08
CA ALA A 64 15.65 -3.40 -16.08
C ALA A 64 16.02 -3.84 -14.65
N ALA A 65 15.93 -2.94 -13.67
CA ALA A 65 16.18 -3.26 -12.26
C ALA A 65 15.23 -4.34 -11.71
N ILE A 66 13.96 -4.35 -12.15
CA ILE A 66 13.00 -5.38 -11.76
C ILE A 66 13.34 -6.71 -12.45
N GLU A 67 13.69 -6.69 -13.73
CA GLU A 67 14.06 -7.89 -14.50
C GLU A 67 15.31 -8.56 -13.92
N GLU A 68 16.34 -7.77 -13.58
CA GLU A 68 17.51 -8.26 -12.84
C GLU A 68 17.14 -8.69 -11.41
N GLY A 69 16.23 -7.96 -10.77
CA GLY A 69 15.79 -8.29 -9.42
C GLY A 69 15.07 -9.64 -9.32
N ASN A 70 14.35 -10.03 -10.38
CA ASN A 70 13.62 -11.28 -10.48
C ASN A 70 14.50 -12.53 -10.53
N THR A 71 15.76 -12.39 -10.93
CA THR A 71 16.71 -13.51 -11.04
C THR A 71 17.50 -13.75 -9.75
N ASN A 72 17.35 -12.88 -8.74
CA ASN A 72 18.09 -12.96 -7.48
C ASN A 72 17.33 -13.78 -6.41
N PRO A 73 17.79 -14.98 -6.05
CA PRO A 73 17.10 -15.83 -5.07
C PRO A 73 17.13 -15.28 -3.64
N GLU A 74 18.10 -14.43 -3.30
CA GLU A 74 18.21 -13.73 -2.02
C GLU A 74 17.27 -12.50 -1.93
N GLY A 75 16.65 -12.11 -3.05
CA GLY A 75 15.83 -10.92 -3.19
C GLY A 75 16.63 -9.64 -3.46
N THR A 76 15.92 -8.60 -3.90
CA THR A 76 16.53 -7.36 -4.41
C THR A 76 15.89 -6.11 -3.83
N ASP A 77 16.71 -5.20 -3.30
CA ASP A 77 16.34 -3.84 -2.93
C ASP A 77 16.70 -2.90 -4.08
N ILE A 78 15.68 -2.24 -4.63
CA ILE A 78 15.76 -1.27 -5.71
C ILE A 78 15.60 0.13 -5.11
N THR A 79 16.59 0.98 -5.31
CA THR A 79 16.54 2.40 -4.96
C THR A 79 16.17 3.22 -6.19
N VAL A 80 15.13 4.04 -6.06
CA VAL A 80 14.59 4.90 -7.12
C VAL A 80 14.49 6.32 -6.57
N ALA A 81 15.20 7.26 -7.19
CA ALA A 81 15.14 8.66 -6.80
C ALA A 81 13.77 9.29 -7.12
N ALA A 82 13.41 10.34 -6.38
CA ALA A 82 12.22 11.13 -6.71
C ALA A 82 12.28 11.66 -8.15
N GLY A 83 11.17 11.56 -8.88
CA GLY A 83 11.15 11.89 -10.29
C GLY A 83 9.91 11.43 -11.04
N ASN A 84 9.82 11.77 -12.31
CA ASN A 84 8.75 11.35 -13.21
C ASN A 84 9.30 10.30 -14.17
N TYR A 85 8.77 9.08 -14.06
CA TYR A 85 9.24 7.92 -14.82
C TYR A 85 8.29 7.63 -15.99
N SER A 86 8.89 7.21 -17.11
CA SER A 86 8.19 6.72 -18.29
C SER A 86 7.28 5.52 -17.95
N PRO A 87 6.33 5.18 -18.86
CA PRO A 87 5.47 4.01 -18.67
C PRO A 87 6.21 2.72 -18.37
N LEU A 88 5.60 1.93 -17.48
CA LEU A 88 6.17 0.70 -16.94
C LEU A 88 5.14 -0.43 -17.06
N ALA A 89 5.56 -1.57 -17.59
CA ALA A 89 4.85 -2.83 -17.41
C ALA A 89 5.84 -3.84 -16.86
N ALA A 90 5.69 -4.20 -15.60
CA ALA A 90 6.60 -5.06 -14.88
C ALA A 90 5.90 -6.32 -14.40
N THR A 91 6.56 -7.46 -14.57
CA THR A 91 6.20 -8.71 -13.91
C THR A 91 7.20 -8.96 -12.79
N VAL A 92 6.71 -9.27 -11.60
CA VAL A 92 7.52 -9.62 -10.43
C VAL A 92 7.36 -11.12 -10.17
N THR A 93 8.47 -11.86 -10.31
CA THR A 93 8.54 -13.30 -10.06
C THR A 93 9.40 -13.66 -8.86
N GLY A 94 10.20 -12.70 -8.35
CA GLY A 94 11.06 -12.85 -7.19
C GLY A 94 10.57 -12.10 -5.94
N ASP A 95 11.50 -11.80 -5.03
CA ASP A 95 11.27 -10.91 -3.88
C ASP A 95 11.91 -9.55 -4.15
N ILE A 96 11.09 -8.53 -4.39
CA ILE A 96 11.54 -7.18 -4.77
C ILE A 96 11.04 -6.16 -3.75
N ARG A 97 11.93 -5.23 -3.38
CA ARG A 97 11.60 -4.06 -2.57
C ARG A 97 11.99 -2.82 -3.32
N ILE A 98 11.09 -1.85 -3.44
CA ILE A 98 11.35 -0.57 -4.08
C ILE A 98 11.22 0.52 -3.01
N ASN A 99 12.33 1.19 -2.70
CA ASN A 99 12.40 2.27 -1.70
C ASN A 99 11.86 1.88 -0.30
N TRP A 100 11.76 0.59 0.02
CA TRP A 100 11.06 0.11 1.21
C TRP A 100 11.66 0.69 2.51
N GLY A 101 10.83 1.37 3.30
CA GLY A 101 11.24 2.04 4.54
C GLY A 101 11.97 3.38 4.34
N ALA A 102 12.16 3.81 3.10
CA ALA A 102 12.76 5.10 2.74
C ALA A 102 11.98 5.72 1.55
N PRO A 103 10.70 6.07 1.73
CA PRO A 103 9.85 6.57 0.65
C PRO A 103 10.49 7.75 -0.07
N GLN A 104 10.35 7.76 -1.40
CA GLN A 104 10.76 8.85 -2.30
C GLN A 104 9.54 9.28 -3.10
N ASP A 105 9.45 10.53 -3.55
CA ASP A 105 8.31 10.97 -4.37
C ASP A 105 8.46 10.52 -5.84
N VAL A 106 8.16 9.25 -6.12
CA VAL A 106 8.31 8.62 -7.44
C VAL A 106 6.99 8.62 -8.17
N TRP A 107 6.92 9.31 -9.30
CA TRP A 107 5.72 9.38 -10.13
C TRP A 107 5.85 8.48 -11.35
N LEU A 108 5.03 7.42 -11.40
CA LEU A 108 4.96 6.52 -12.56
C LEU A 108 3.84 6.95 -13.51
N HIS A 109 4.19 7.25 -14.76
CA HIS A 109 3.20 7.58 -15.79
C HIS A 109 2.70 6.31 -16.48
N ILE A 110 1.51 5.81 -16.14
CA ILE A 110 0.96 4.54 -16.66
C ILE A 110 1.86 3.36 -16.29
N ALA A 111 1.53 2.68 -15.18
CA ALA A 111 2.34 1.58 -14.66
C ALA A 111 1.54 0.35 -14.24
N SER A 112 1.92 -0.83 -14.71
CA SER A 112 1.35 -2.08 -14.20
C SER A 112 2.40 -2.95 -13.54
N PHE A 113 2.07 -3.50 -12.38
CA PHE A 113 2.83 -4.55 -11.71
C PHE A 113 1.99 -5.82 -11.70
N ASP A 114 2.52 -6.92 -12.24
CA ASP A 114 1.93 -8.24 -12.12
C ASP A 114 2.82 -9.12 -11.23
N VAL A 115 2.35 -9.42 -10.02
CA VAL A 115 3.10 -10.14 -9.00
C VAL A 115 2.68 -11.60 -9.00
N ALA A 116 3.57 -12.47 -9.46
CA ALA A 116 3.32 -13.89 -9.62
C ALA A 116 3.10 -14.61 -8.28
N ALA A 117 2.48 -15.79 -8.33
CA ALA A 117 2.29 -16.62 -7.15
C ALA A 117 3.65 -17.01 -6.53
N GLY A 118 3.76 -16.85 -5.21
CA GLY A 118 5.02 -17.07 -4.49
C GLY A 118 6.03 -15.91 -4.56
N ALA A 119 5.78 -14.89 -5.40
CA ALA A 119 6.58 -13.67 -5.46
C ALA A 119 6.14 -12.65 -4.38
N SER A 120 7.00 -11.67 -4.14
CA SER A 120 6.78 -10.60 -3.16
C SER A 120 7.22 -9.26 -3.75
N LEU A 121 6.34 -8.26 -3.66
CA LEU A 121 6.66 -6.87 -3.99
C LEU A 121 6.35 -5.99 -2.78
N SER A 122 7.35 -5.26 -2.29
CA SER A 122 7.15 -4.20 -1.30
C SER A 122 7.56 -2.85 -1.88
N MET A 123 6.76 -1.81 -1.68
CA MET A 123 7.00 -0.50 -2.27
C MET A 123 6.61 0.64 -1.32
N SER A 124 7.48 1.64 -1.22
CA SER A 124 7.24 2.88 -0.47
C SER A 124 7.43 4.12 -1.36
N GLY A 125 6.50 5.08 -1.33
CA GLY A 125 6.61 6.32 -2.11
C GLY A 125 6.35 6.19 -3.62
N ILE A 126 5.63 5.15 -4.06
CA ILE A 126 5.37 4.96 -5.50
C ILE A 126 3.99 5.48 -5.85
N ASN A 127 3.95 6.56 -6.62
CA ASN A 127 2.74 7.33 -6.91
C ASN A 127 2.34 7.18 -8.38
N ALA A 128 1.10 6.77 -8.61
CA ALA A 128 0.50 6.78 -9.92
C ALA A 128 0.22 8.22 -10.36
N ARG A 129 0.80 8.62 -11.50
CA ARG A 129 0.46 9.89 -12.12
C ARG A 129 -0.81 9.73 -12.95
N SER A 130 -1.87 10.45 -12.59
CA SER A 130 -3.05 10.61 -13.44
C SER A 130 -3.12 12.03 -13.99
N SER A 131 -3.12 12.21 -15.31
CA SER A 131 -3.47 13.50 -15.91
C SER A 131 -4.97 13.58 -16.18
N SER A 132 -5.47 14.79 -16.45
CA SER A 132 -6.83 14.99 -16.98
C SER A 132 -7.00 14.42 -18.39
N ALA A 133 -5.91 14.17 -19.12
CA ALA A 133 -5.95 13.56 -20.45
C ALA A 133 -5.96 12.02 -20.41
N ASP A 134 -5.51 11.41 -19.31
CA ASP A 134 -5.46 9.95 -19.12
C ASP A 134 -6.83 9.35 -18.72
N ILE A 135 -7.92 10.12 -18.87
CA ILE A 135 -9.30 9.77 -18.49
C ILE A 135 -9.84 8.51 -19.20
N THR A 136 -9.20 8.05 -20.27
CA THR A 136 -9.65 6.91 -21.09
C THR A 136 -8.66 5.75 -21.18
N LEU A 137 -7.49 5.85 -20.55
CA LEU A 137 -6.42 4.86 -20.68
C LEU A 137 -6.27 4.07 -19.36
N TRP A 138 -6.61 2.78 -19.46
CA TRP A 138 -6.26 1.65 -18.57
C TRP A 138 -5.46 2.03 -17.32
N PRO A 139 -6.05 1.95 -16.12
CA PRO A 139 -5.39 2.44 -14.91
C PRO A 139 -4.12 1.64 -14.61
N PRO A 140 -3.07 2.31 -14.10
CA PRO A 140 -1.95 1.63 -13.46
C PRO A 140 -2.46 0.60 -12.45
N THR A 141 -2.18 -0.68 -12.68
CA THR A 141 -2.79 -1.76 -11.89
C THR A 141 -1.71 -2.56 -11.20
N VAL A 142 -1.84 -2.73 -9.90
CA VAL A 142 -1.12 -3.81 -9.20
C VAL A 142 -2.04 -5.04 -9.23
N THR A 143 -1.64 -6.05 -9.98
CA THR A 143 -2.26 -7.37 -9.96
C THR A 143 -1.37 -8.30 -9.16
N THR A 144 -1.92 -9.09 -8.24
CA THR A 144 -1.12 -10.02 -7.44
C THR A 144 -1.78 -11.37 -7.22
N ALA A 145 -1.03 -12.43 -7.54
CA ALA A 145 -1.26 -13.79 -7.05
C ALA A 145 -0.30 -14.15 -5.90
N GLY A 146 0.70 -13.30 -5.65
CA GLY A 146 1.67 -13.39 -4.56
C GLY A 146 1.39 -12.37 -3.46
N LYS A 147 2.45 -11.86 -2.83
CA LYS A 147 2.36 -10.88 -1.75
C LYS A 147 2.72 -9.48 -2.24
N VAL A 148 1.87 -8.50 -1.93
CA VAL A 148 2.13 -7.08 -2.17
C VAL A 148 2.06 -6.33 -0.85
N GLN A 149 3.04 -5.45 -0.61
CA GLN A 149 3.03 -4.48 0.48
C GLN A 149 3.23 -3.08 -0.09
N VAL A 150 2.32 -2.19 0.23
CA VAL A 150 2.32 -0.81 -0.26
C VAL A 150 2.26 0.12 0.93
N ASP A 151 3.19 1.05 0.95
CA ASP A 151 3.42 1.97 2.05
C ASP A 151 3.59 3.39 1.50
N HIS A 152 3.00 4.40 2.13
CA HIS A 152 3.14 5.82 1.73
C HIS A 152 3.06 6.05 0.21
N SER A 153 2.08 5.42 -0.45
CA SER A 153 2.00 5.38 -1.92
C SER A 153 0.58 5.66 -2.40
N VAL A 154 0.47 6.14 -3.64
CA VAL A 154 -0.81 6.36 -4.32
C VAL A 154 -0.92 5.41 -5.51
N LEU A 155 -1.82 4.44 -5.42
CA LEU A 155 -2.16 3.52 -6.51
C LEU A 155 -3.44 3.97 -7.22
N THR A 156 -3.60 3.50 -8.46
CA THR A 156 -4.88 3.65 -9.16
C THR A 156 -5.81 2.46 -9.01
N SER A 157 -5.30 1.23 -9.09
CA SER A 157 -6.11 0.03 -8.85
C SER A 157 -5.29 -1.11 -8.26
N LEU A 158 -5.99 -2.00 -7.57
CA LEU A 158 -5.45 -3.19 -6.94
C LEU A 158 -6.34 -4.39 -7.26
N VAL A 159 -5.75 -5.42 -7.87
CA VAL A 159 -6.41 -6.68 -8.19
C VAL A 159 -5.70 -7.80 -7.43
N VAL A 160 -6.41 -8.49 -6.55
CA VAL A 160 -5.87 -9.57 -5.72
C VAL A 160 -6.52 -10.88 -6.14
N GLN A 161 -5.71 -11.78 -6.70
CA GLN A 161 -6.15 -13.10 -7.13
C GLN A 161 -6.36 -14.03 -5.91
N PRO A 162 -6.99 -15.22 -6.06
CA PRO A 162 -7.35 -16.08 -4.92
C PRO A 162 -6.23 -16.47 -3.96
N THR A 163 -4.97 -16.51 -4.42
CA THR A 163 -3.80 -16.80 -3.56
C THR A 163 -3.05 -15.54 -3.13
N GLY A 164 -3.44 -14.40 -3.67
CA GLY A 164 -2.78 -13.12 -3.46
C GLY A 164 -3.12 -12.53 -2.10
N VAL A 165 -2.17 -11.77 -1.56
CA VAL A 165 -2.37 -10.97 -0.35
C VAL A 165 -1.79 -9.57 -0.59
N ALA A 166 -2.57 -8.54 -0.30
CA ALA A 166 -2.14 -7.16 -0.39
C ALA A 166 -2.25 -6.46 0.97
N PHE A 167 -1.20 -5.74 1.36
CA PHE A 167 -1.18 -4.87 2.54
C PHE A 167 -1.02 -3.42 2.09
N LEU A 168 -1.95 -2.56 2.48
CA LEU A 168 -1.90 -1.12 2.27
C LEU A 168 -1.66 -0.46 3.64
N THR A 169 -0.61 0.34 3.75
CA THR A 169 -0.28 1.11 4.96
C THR A 169 -0.09 2.57 4.55
N GLN A 170 -0.78 3.51 5.21
CA GLN A 170 -0.62 4.95 4.92
C GLN A 170 -0.69 5.27 3.41
N SER A 171 -1.58 4.58 2.69
CA SER A 171 -1.60 4.59 1.23
C SER A 171 -2.98 4.92 0.70
N ILE A 172 -3.03 5.40 -0.53
CA ILE A 172 -4.26 5.71 -1.23
C ILE A 172 -4.41 4.77 -2.41
N VAL A 173 -5.60 4.19 -2.58
CA VAL A 173 -6.03 3.58 -3.84
C VAL A 173 -7.12 4.47 -4.40
N TYR A 174 -6.89 5.02 -5.59
CA TYR A 174 -7.82 5.93 -6.24
C TYR A 174 -7.92 5.67 -7.74
N ALA A 175 -9.07 5.26 -8.25
CA ALA A 175 -9.31 5.20 -9.69
C ALA A 175 -10.51 6.02 -10.15
N LYS A 176 -10.48 6.36 -11.44
CA LYS A 176 -11.55 7.07 -12.15
C LYS A 176 -12.62 6.12 -12.73
N SER A 177 -12.35 4.81 -12.82
CA SER A 177 -13.29 3.79 -13.34
C SER A 177 -13.20 2.49 -12.54
N ALA A 178 -14.34 1.93 -12.13
CA ALA A 178 -14.46 0.75 -11.27
C ALA A 178 -14.27 -0.61 -12.00
N PRO A 179 -13.91 -1.70 -11.29
CA PRO A 179 -13.58 -1.77 -9.87
C PRO A 179 -12.16 -1.28 -9.55
N TRP A 180 -11.98 -0.67 -8.38
CA TRP A 180 -10.69 -0.13 -7.93
C TRP A 180 -9.94 -1.11 -7.05
N ILE A 181 -10.70 -1.86 -6.24
CA ILE A 181 -10.24 -3.09 -5.62
C ILE A 181 -11.10 -4.23 -6.16
N ASP A 182 -10.45 -5.20 -6.79
CA ASP A 182 -11.06 -6.49 -7.15
C ASP A 182 -10.30 -7.59 -6.39
N ASP A 183 -10.88 -8.05 -5.28
CA ASP A 183 -10.24 -8.96 -4.34
C ASP A 183 -10.92 -10.32 -4.32
N ALA A 184 -10.24 -11.33 -4.85
CA ALA A 184 -10.58 -12.73 -4.67
C ALA A 184 -9.71 -13.43 -3.61
N GLY A 185 -8.73 -12.73 -3.04
CA GLY A 185 -7.77 -13.24 -2.06
C GLY A 185 -7.93 -12.55 -0.70
N THR A 186 -6.92 -11.78 -0.28
CA THR A 186 -6.98 -11.00 0.96
C THR A 186 -6.36 -9.61 0.80
N VAL A 187 -7.09 -8.59 1.23
CA VAL A 187 -6.60 -7.21 1.36
C VAL A 187 -6.64 -6.79 2.82
N VAL A 188 -5.54 -6.22 3.31
CA VAL A 188 -5.47 -5.57 4.62
C VAL A 188 -5.12 -4.11 4.41
N SER A 189 -5.97 -3.22 4.92
CA SER A 189 -5.82 -1.77 4.84
C SER A 189 -5.63 -1.19 6.24
N LEU A 190 -4.49 -0.55 6.48
CA LEU A 190 -4.14 0.11 7.72
C LEU A 190 -3.89 1.59 7.44
N ASN A 191 -4.61 2.46 8.14
CA ASN A 191 -4.45 3.92 8.02
C ASN A 191 -4.42 4.39 6.55
N SER A 192 -5.30 3.81 5.72
CA SER A 192 -5.26 3.96 4.26
C SER A 192 -6.63 4.38 3.73
N SER A 193 -6.65 4.94 2.52
CA SER A 193 -7.87 5.47 1.91
C SER A 193 -8.14 4.81 0.57
N ILE A 194 -9.32 4.20 0.45
CA ILE A 194 -9.85 3.65 -0.79
C ILE A 194 -10.88 4.67 -1.29
N LEU A 195 -10.44 5.41 -2.30
CA LEU A 195 -11.17 6.53 -2.84
C LEU A 195 -11.66 6.19 -4.23
N GLY A 196 -12.74 6.81 -4.62
CA GLY A 196 -12.85 7.17 -6.02
C GLY A 196 -14.03 8.04 -6.32
N ASN A 197 -14.54 7.93 -7.53
CA ASN A 197 -15.59 8.82 -8.00
C ASN A 197 -16.56 8.07 -8.91
N SER A 198 -17.85 8.10 -8.60
CA SER A 198 -18.93 7.37 -9.28
C SER A 198 -19.27 7.85 -10.70
N LEU A 199 -18.44 8.70 -11.31
CA LEU A 199 -18.52 9.19 -12.68
C LEU A 199 -18.97 8.18 -13.73
N MET A 200 -18.67 6.89 -13.53
CA MET A 200 -18.97 5.81 -14.46
C MET A 200 -19.91 4.74 -13.93
N GLY A 201 -20.42 4.90 -12.69
CA GLY A 201 -21.09 3.82 -11.96
C GLY A 201 -20.16 2.60 -11.76
N GLY A 202 -20.67 1.59 -11.07
CA GLY A 202 -19.93 0.35 -10.81
C GLY A 202 -19.59 0.18 -9.33
N THR A 203 -19.03 -0.99 -9.01
CA THR A 203 -18.66 -1.38 -7.65
C THR A 203 -17.22 -0.96 -7.37
N MET A 204 -17.01 -0.02 -6.44
CA MET A 204 -15.67 0.46 -6.08
C MET A 204 -14.78 -0.66 -5.52
N VAL A 205 -15.34 -1.43 -4.59
CA VAL A 205 -14.69 -2.57 -3.95
C VAL A 205 -15.52 -3.81 -4.25
N ASN A 206 -15.02 -4.64 -5.15
CA ASN A 206 -15.56 -5.97 -5.40
C ASN A 206 -14.69 -6.97 -4.63
N ALA A 207 -15.19 -7.48 -3.51
CA ALA A 207 -14.43 -8.30 -2.58
C ALA A 207 -15.12 -9.66 -2.32
N PRO A 208 -15.16 -10.59 -3.31
CA PRO A 208 -15.47 -11.98 -3.02
C PRO A 208 -14.46 -12.64 -2.05
N GLY A 209 -13.26 -12.07 -1.90
CA GLY A 209 -12.24 -12.41 -0.90
C GLY A 209 -12.46 -11.75 0.46
N ALA A 210 -11.36 -11.59 1.22
CA ALA A 210 -11.38 -11.03 2.57
C ALA A 210 -10.71 -9.65 2.62
N VAL A 211 -11.50 -8.60 2.87
CA VAL A 211 -10.98 -7.24 3.08
C VAL A 211 -11.07 -6.87 4.56
N HIS A 212 -9.92 -6.60 5.17
CA HIS A 212 -9.77 -6.16 6.54
C HIS A 212 -9.33 -4.71 6.59
N LEU A 213 -10.03 -3.90 7.38
CA LEU A 213 -9.81 -2.45 7.46
C LEU A 213 -9.55 -2.05 8.91
N SER A 214 -8.57 -1.16 9.14
CA SER A 214 -8.35 -0.49 10.42
C SER A 214 -7.86 0.93 10.17
N GLY A 215 -8.42 1.91 10.88
CA GLY A 215 -8.08 3.32 10.68
C GLY A 215 -8.27 3.80 9.23
N SER A 216 -9.15 3.16 8.46
CA SER A 216 -9.19 3.29 7.00
C SER A 216 -10.50 3.89 6.50
N VAL A 217 -10.46 4.53 5.34
CA VAL A 217 -11.63 5.15 4.69
C VAL A 217 -11.97 4.38 3.42
N VAL A 218 -13.27 4.13 3.20
CA VAL A 218 -13.81 3.72 1.90
C VAL A 218 -14.89 4.73 1.50
N THR A 219 -14.59 5.59 0.54
CA THR A 219 -15.49 6.72 0.20
C THR A 219 -15.48 7.07 -1.28
N ASP A 220 -16.58 7.65 -1.72
CA ASP A 220 -16.69 8.38 -2.99
C ASP A 220 -16.28 9.84 -2.78
N ALA A 221 -15.09 10.20 -3.25
CA ALA A 221 -14.51 11.53 -3.12
C ALA A 221 -15.10 12.53 -4.14
N GLU A 222 -15.24 13.78 -3.70
CA GLU A 222 -15.66 14.89 -4.57
C GLU A 222 -14.52 15.27 -5.53
N ILE A 223 -14.83 15.47 -6.81
CA ILE A 223 -13.85 15.98 -7.79
C ILE A 223 -14.12 17.45 -8.12
N ARG A 224 -13.06 18.25 -7.98
CA ARG A 224 -13.01 19.66 -8.40
C ARG A 224 -12.03 19.85 -9.55
N PHE A 225 -12.44 20.60 -10.57
CA PHE A 225 -11.54 21.11 -11.62
C PHE A 225 -11.42 22.62 -11.47
N ASP A 226 -10.18 23.10 -11.31
CA ASP A 226 -9.87 24.52 -11.11
C ASP A 226 -10.78 25.17 -10.04
N GLY A 227 -10.99 24.45 -8.93
CA GLY A 227 -11.80 24.89 -7.79
C GLY A 227 -13.32 24.71 -7.95
N THR A 228 -13.81 24.28 -9.11
CA THR A 228 -15.24 24.08 -9.36
C THR A 228 -15.62 22.63 -9.13
N VAL A 229 -16.61 22.38 -8.28
CA VAL A 229 -17.22 21.05 -8.11
C VAL A 229 -17.77 20.60 -9.44
N THR A 230 -17.14 19.57 -10.00
CA THR A 230 -17.53 19.01 -11.29
C THR A 230 -18.27 17.68 -11.08
N TYR A 231 -17.80 16.89 -10.10
CA TYR A 231 -18.44 15.62 -9.75
C TYR A 231 -18.61 15.54 -8.23
N PRO A 232 -19.84 15.73 -7.72
CA PRO A 232 -20.12 15.61 -6.29
C PRO A 232 -19.96 14.16 -5.83
N SER A 233 -19.72 13.97 -4.53
CA SER A 233 -19.78 12.65 -3.90
C SER A 233 -21.22 12.11 -3.94
N THR A 234 -21.37 10.86 -4.32
CA THR A 234 -22.64 10.11 -4.37
C THR A 234 -22.68 8.91 -3.44
N GLY A 235 -21.56 8.61 -2.79
CA GLY A 235 -21.38 7.49 -1.88
C GLY A 235 -20.82 6.25 -2.57
N ALA A 236 -20.05 5.49 -1.80
CA ALA A 236 -19.34 4.33 -2.26
C ALA A 236 -20.23 3.13 -2.49
N THR A 237 -19.77 2.22 -3.35
CA THR A 237 -20.44 0.97 -3.66
C THR A 237 -19.49 -0.20 -3.43
N CYS A 238 -19.90 -1.13 -2.57
CA CYS A 238 -19.13 -2.33 -2.29
C CYS A 238 -19.96 -3.58 -2.55
N ALA A 239 -19.30 -4.63 -3.01
CA ALA A 239 -19.84 -5.98 -3.09
C ALA A 239 -18.92 -6.92 -2.31
N GLY A 240 -19.49 -7.83 -1.54
CA GLY A 240 -18.73 -8.68 -0.62
C GLY A 240 -18.79 -8.19 0.83
N SER A 241 -17.89 -8.70 1.67
CA SER A 241 -17.86 -8.39 3.10
C SER A 241 -16.59 -7.64 3.47
N LEU A 242 -16.75 -6.45 4.03
CA LEU A 242 -15.66 -5.69 4.63
C LEU A 242 -15.66 -5.94 6.14
N VAL A 243 -14.50 -6.29 6.70
CA VAL A 243 -14.33 -6.51 8.14
C VAL A 243 -13.61 -5.32 8.74
N SER A 244 -14.28 -4.62 9.66
CA SER A 244 -13.66 -3.56 10.44
C SER A 244 -12.92 -4.12 11.65
N HIS A 245 -11.74 -3.56 11.92
CA HIS A 245 -10.98 -3.72 13.16
C HIS A 245 -10.90 -2.41 13.96
N GLY A 246 -11.80 -1.46 13.68
CA GLY A 246 -11.93 -0.19 14.38
C GLY A 246 -11.45 1.01 13.57
N TYR A 247 -12.02 2.17 13.92
CA TYR A 247 -11.82 3.46 13.27
C TYR A 247 -11.94 3.39 11.74
N VAL A 248 -12.94 2.67 11.23
CA VAL A 248 -13.23 2.62 9.79
C VAL A 248 -14.33 3.61 9.47
N HIS A 249 -14.13 4.41 8.41
CA HIS A 249 -15.16 5.28 7.87
C HIS A 249 -15.63 4.79 6.50
N THR A 250 -16.94 4.61 6.33
CA THR A 250 -17.53 4.30 5.02
C THR A 250 -18.66 5.23 4.65
N ASP A 251 -18.79 5.52 3.36
CA ASP A 251 -19.99 6.17 2.83
C ASP A 251 -20.78 5.20 1.92
N GLY A 252 -21.98 5.62 1.50
CA GLY A 252 -22.81 4.87 0.58
C GLY A 252 -23.18 3.45 1.03
N ALA A 253 -23.13 2.50 0.10
CA ALA A 253 -23.53 1.10 0.26
C ALA A 253 -22.36 0.17 0.64
N CYS A 254 -21.34 0.69 1.31
CA CYS A 254 -20.21 -0.09 1.81
C CYS A 254 -20.42 -0.48 3.28
N ALA A 255 -21.23 -1.52 3.49
CA ALA A 255 -21.46 -2.06 4.83
C ALA A 255 -20.22 -2.80 5.34
N THR A 256 -19.85 -2.53 6.59
CA THR A 256 -18.80 -3.26 7.33
C THR A 256 -19.43 -4.09 8.44
N ALA A 257 -18.73 -5.13 8.90
CA ALA A 257 -19.00 -5.71 10.22
C ALA A 257 -18.63 -4.66 11.28
N ALA A 258 -19.61 -3.84 11.67
CA ALA A 258 -19.39 -2.60 12.41
C ALA A 258 -18.72 -2.79 13.78
N SER A 259 -17.65 -2.02 14.01
CA SER A 259 -17.07 -1.74 15.33
C SER A 259 -17.73 -0.50 15.96
N PRO A 260 -17.81 -0.37 17.30
CA PRO A 260 -18.33 0.84 17.96
C PRO A 260 -17.58 2.14 17.61
N THR A 261 -16.34 2.04 17.15
CA THR A 261 -15.47 3.16 16.73
C THR A 261 -15.62 3.54 15.26
N ASP A 262 -16.43 2.79 14.49
CA ASP A 262 -16.64 3.06 13.07
C ASP A 262 -17.61 4.22 12.88
N SER A 263 -17.49 4.91 11.74
CA SER A 263 -18.36 6.01 11.38
C SER A 263 -18.84 5.90 9.93
N THR A 264 -19.93 6.60 9.61
CA THR A 264 -20.46 6.68 8.25
C THR A 264 -20.91 8.09 7.90
N GLY A 265 -21.06 8.36 6.61
CA GLY A 265 -21.50 9.66 6.10
C GLY A 265 -20.53 10.20 5.06
N ALA A 266 -20.67 11.47 4.68
CA ALA A 266 -19.75 12.08 3.73
C ALA A 266 -18.37 12.27 4.39
N ALA A 267 -17.33 11.66 3.82
CA ALA A 267 -15.97 11.75 4.35
C ALA A 267 -15.32 13.14 4.18
N GLY A 268 -15.84 13.98 3.29
CA GLY A 268 -15.24 15.29 3.00
C GLY A 268 -13.88 15.21 2.29
N ILE A 269 -13.57 14.11 1.59
CA ILE A 269 -12.35 13.99 0.78
C ILE A 269 -12.56 14.65 -0.58
N VAL A 270 -11.60 15.49 -0.97
CA VAL A 270 -11.64 16.27 -2.22
C VAL A 270 -10.41 15.94 -3.08
N LEU A 271 -10.70 15.60 -4.35
CA LEU A 271 -9.73 15.42 -5.43
C LEU A 271 -9.75 16.66 -6.32
N SER A 272 -8.74 17.52 -6.16
CA SER A 272 -8.60 18.76 -6.92
C SER A 272 -7.65 18.58 -8.10
N TYR A 273 -8.16 18.79 -9.31
CA TYR A 273 -7.35 18.85 -10.52
C TYR A 273 -7.17 20.30 -10.93
N GLN A 274 -5.92 20.69 -11.16
CA GLN A 274 -5.59 21.99 -11.74
C GLN A 274 -5.08 21.79 -13.16
N ALA A 275 -5.48 22.63 -14.11
CA ALA A 275 -5.03 22.55 -15.49
C ALA A 275 -3.50 22.60 -15.64
N THR A 276 -2.80 23.18 -14.67
CA THR A 276 -1.35 23.40 -14.67
C THR A 276 -0.54 22.45 -13.78
N ALA A 277 -1.19 21.59 -12.98
CA ALA A 277 -0.51 20.71 -12.04
C ALA A 277 -0.59 19.23 -12.47
N PRO A 278 0.47 18.43 -12.26
CA PRO A 278 0.39 16.99 -12.45
C PRO A 278 -0.41 16.33 -11.31
N GLY A 279 -1.30 15.41 -11.65
CA GLY A 279 -2.02 14.61 -10.66
C GLY A 279 -3.25 15.29 -10.05
N ALA A 280 -4.00 14.51 -9.28
CA ALA A 280 -5.01 15.04 -8.37
C ALA A 280 -4.34 15.45 -7.06
N GLN A 281 -4.62 16.67 -6.59
CA GLN A 281 -4.34 17.04 -5.20
C GLN A 281 -5.44 16.44 -4.32
N ILE A 282 -5.07 15.58 -3.39
CA ILE A 282 -6.00 14.91 -2.48
C ILE A 282 -5.96 15.65 -1.14
N SER A 283 -7.12 16.02 -0.62
CA SER A 283 -7.23 16.83 0.60
C SER A 283 -8.49 16.48 1.38
N LEU A 284 -8.49 16.86 2.66
CA LEU A 284 -9.67 16.81 3.53
C LEU A 284 -10.32 18.20 3.61
N ASP A 285 -11.64 18.24 3.57
CA ASP A 285 -12.41 19.41 3.95
C ASP A 285 -12.17 19.71 5.44
N PRO A 286 -11.98 20.98 5.85
CA PRO A 286 -11.72 21.34 7.25
C PRO A 286 -12.83 20.93 8.23
N THR A 287 -14.03 20.60 7.72
CA THR A 287 -15.17 20.12 8.52
C THR A 287 -15.36 18.60 8.44
N SER A 288 -14.41 17.89 7.82
CA SER A 288 -14.47 16.44 7.66
C SER A 288 -14.61 15.73 9.01
N PRO A 289 -15.48 14.71 9.11
CA PRO A 289 -15.62 13.90 10.33
C PRO A 289 -14.42 12.96 10.55
N LEU A 290 -13.46 12.93 9.61
CA LEU A 290 -12.25 12.12 9.72
C LEU A 290 -11.18 12.79 10.57
N ILE A 291 -11.26 14.11 10.72
CA ILE A 291 -10.23 14.92 11.39
C ILE A 291 -10.23 14.65 12.89
N ASP A 292 -9.05 14.36 13.44
CA ASP A 292 -8.79 14.07 14.86
C ASP A 292 -9.63 12.91 15.43
N ALA A 293 -10.16 12.04 14.55
CA ALA A 293 -11.16 11.05 14.91
C ALA A 293 -10.59 9.81 15.63
N ILE A 294 -9.27 9.57 15.54
CA ILE A 294 -8.58 8.50 16.27
C ILE A 294 -7.82 9.13 17.45
N PRO A 295 -8.22 8.87 18.71
CA PRO A 295 -7.50 9.40 19.87
C PRO A 295 -6.04 8.94 19.93
N ILE A 296 -5.15 9.81 20.40
CA ILE A 296 -3.74 9.44 20.64
C ILE A 296 -3.65 8.27 21.62
N GLY A 297 -2.85 7.26 21.26
CA GLY A 297 -2.64 6.04 22.05
C GLY A 297 -3.56 4.88 21.66
N GLU A 298 -4.55 5.12 20.82
CA GLU A 298 -5.37 4.08 20.20
C GLU A 298 -4.67 3.45 18.99
N ALA A 299 -5.03 2.21 18.69
CA ALA A 299 -4.56 1.54 17.49
C ALA A 299 -5.02 2.31 16.25
N GLY A 300 -4.06 2.73 15.41
CA GLY A 300 -4.31 3.58 14.24
C GLY A 300 -3.73 5.00 14.39
N CYS A 301 -3.44 5.46 15.61
CA CYS A 301 -2.82 6.77 15.83
C CYS A 301 -1.37 6.67 16.32
N ASP A 302 -0.43 6.55 15.37
CA ASP A 302 1.01 6.62 15.64
C ASP A 302 1.54 8.04 15.37
N VAL A 303 1.78 8.78 16.45
CA VAL A 303 2.28 10.17 16.41
C VAL A 303 3.74 10.29 15.97
N ASN A 304 4.47 9.18 15.83
CA ASN A 304 5.84 9.17 15.28
C ASN A 304 5.86 8.87 13.78
N SER A 305 4.68 8.76 13.17
CA SER A 305 4.51 8.45 11.76
C SER A 305 4.02 9.67 10.97
N THR A 306 4.08 9.56 9.66
CA THR A 306 3.55 10.56 8.75
C THR A 306 2.31 10.06 8.00
N ASP A 307 1.57 10.98 7.41
CA ASP A 307 0.57 10.66 6.39
C ASP A 307 1.24 10.33 5.05
N VAL A 308 0.45 9.97 4.04
CA VAL A 308 0.93 9.61 2.70
C VAL A 308 1.73 10.73 2.02
N PHE A 309 1.57 11.99 2.44
CA PHE A 309 2.25 13.16 1.91
C PHE A 309 3.42 13.64 2.79
N GLY A 310 3.76 12.90 3.85
CA GLY A 310 4.86 13.22 4.75
C GLY A 310 4.50 14.20 5.86
N ASN A 311 3.23 14.54 6.05
CA ASN A 311 2.79 15.37 7.16
C ASN A 311 2.79 14.58 8.47
N PRO A 312 3.20 15.15 9.61
CA PRO A 312 3.16 14.46 10.90
C PRO A 312 1.71 14.15 11.32
N ARG A 313 1.51 12.98 11.92
CA ARG A 313 0.23 12.58 12.50
C ARG A 313 0.09 12.96 13.97
N GLY A 314 -1.14 13.03 14.47
CA GLY A 314 -1.44 13.33 15.87
C GLY A 314 -1.51 14.83 16.15
N VAL A 315 -1.81 15.64 15.14
CA VAL A 315 -1.95 17.10 15.29
C VAL A 315 -3.37 17.45 15.76
N ASP A 316 -3.62 18.71 16.10
CA ASP A 316 -4.98 19.21 16.35
C ASP A 316 -5.44 19.87 15.04
N GLY A 317 -5.99 19.06 14.15
CA GLY A 317 -6.35 19.47 12.80
C GLY A 317 -7.56 20.42 12.79
N ASN A 318 -8.55 20.17 13.65
CA ASN A 318 -9.79 20.94 13.70
C ASN A 318 -9.71 22.20 14.60
N GLY A 319 -8.66 22.30 15.44
CA GLY A 319 -8.41 23.45 16.31
C GLY A 319 -9.28 23.50 17.57
N ASP A 320 -9.86 22.38 18.01
CA ASP A 320 -10.69 22.29 19.21
C ASP A 320 -9.88 22.12 20.51
N GLY A 321 -8.55 21.99 20.39
CA GLY A 321 -7.63 21.79 21.50
C GLY A 321 -7.37 20.33 21.85
N THR A 322 -7.94 19.38 21.12
CA THR A 322 -7.80 17.94 21.33
C THR A 322 -7.12 17.29 20.11
N PRO A 323 -5.80 17.04 20.17
CA PRO A 323 -5.12 16.42 19.05
C PRO A 323 -5.53 14.94 18.90
N GLY A 324 -5.61 14.50 17.65
CA GLY A 324 -5.90 13.12 17.27
C GLY A 324 -5.19 12.80 15.95
N CYS A 325 -5.31 11.55 15.51
CA CYS A 325 -4.95 11.21 14.14
C CYS A 325 -6.21 11.11 13.29
N ASP A 326 -6.04 11.41 12.01
CA ASP A 326 -7.13 11.31 11.06
C ASP A 326 -7.35 9.86 10.64
N ILE A 327 -8.62 9.51 10.39
CA ILE A 327 -8.96 8.23 9.76
C ILE A 327 -8.57 8.29 8.28
N GLY A 328 -7.81 7.29 7.82
CA GLY A 328 -7.34 7.17 6.44
C GLY A 328 -5.88 7.56 6.26
N ALA A 329 -5.50 7.79 5.00
CA ALA A 329 -4.11 7.99 4.60
C ALA A 329 -3.58 9.42 4.76
N ILE A 330 -4.46 10.39 4.97
CA ILE A 330 -4.16 11.83 4.95
C ILE A 330 -4.34 12.37 6.37
N GLU A 331 -3.43 13.25 6.79
CA GLU A 331 -3.57 14.03 8.00
C GLU A 331 -3.82 15.50 7.66
N TYR A 332 -4.95 16.04 8.10
CA TYR A 332 -5.27 17.44 7.96
C TYR A 332 -4.38 18.27 8.89
N GLN A 333 -3.50 19.05 8.28
CA GLN A 333 -2.66 19.98 9.02
C GLN A 333 -3.43 21.26 9.35
N PRO A 334 -3.35 21.77 10.59
CA PRO A 334 -3.96 23.04 10.93
C PRO A 334 -3.37 24.17 10.08
N PRO A 335 -4.15 25.23 9.78
CA PRO A 335 -3.62 26.39 9.07
C PRO A 335 -2.39 26.95 9.78
N ALA A 336 -1.33 27.25 9.02
CA ALA A 336 -0.15 27.88 9.58
C ALA A 336 -0.57 29.17 10.34
N ALA A 337 -0.12 29.30 11.59
CA ALA A 337 -0.36 30.52 12.35
C ALA A 337 0.20 31.73 11.58
N ALA A 338 -0.68 32.67 11.25
CA ALA A 338 -0.35 33.88 10.49
C ALA A 338 0.56 34.85 11.29
#